data_AF-A0A2N5PWI5-F1
#
_entry.id   AF-A0A2N5PWI5-F1
#
_cell.length_a   1.000
_cell.length_b   1.000
_cell.length_c   1.000
_cell.angle_alpha   90.00
_cell.angle_beta   90.00
_cell.angle_gamma   90.00
#
_symmetry.space_group_name_H-M   'P 1'
#
loop_
_entity.id
_entity.type
_entity.pdbx_description
1 polymer ?
#
loop_
_entity_poly.entity_id
_entity_poly.type
_entity_poly.pdbx_seq_one_letter_code
_entity_poly.pdbx_strand_id
1 'polypeptide(L)'
;MIKIKYCENCAQKLKGTDSWGSYENTEYIRGFITYLDDESVTKCPECDHDIITVNMSHDDFLTIRDASNCNRDLLFAMIKLHDDDPIEYELKIAQFREIAERKKAEESKPRCPKCGSTSIATVNKGYSLLTGFLGSGKPMNVCQSCGHKWKI
;
A
#
# COMPACT_ATOMS: atom_id res chain seq x y z
N MET A 1 -3.15 -15.80 14.78
CA MET A 1 -3.36 -14.51 14.09
C MET A 1 -2.36 -13.53 14.67
N ILE A 2 -1.64 -12.78 13.84
CA ILE A 2 -0.71 -11.76 14.34
C ILE A 2 -1.53 -10.69 15.07
N LYS A 3 -1.20 -10.43 16.33
CA LYS A 3 -1.82 -9.36 17.12
C LYS A 3 -0.93 -8.13 17.05
N ILE A 4 -1.55 -6.97 16.86
CA ILE A 4 -0.83 -5.71 16.89
C ILE A 4 -0.70 -5.30 18.35
N LYS A 5 0.53 -5.01 18.79
CA LYS A 5 0.79 -4.42 20.10
C LYS A 5 1.35 -3.01 19.93
N TYR A 6 1.20 -2.16 20.94
CA TYR A 6 1.68 -0.79 20.95
C TYR A 6 2.41 -0.50 22.27
N CYS A 7 3.60 0.09 22.17
CA CYS A 7 4.41 0.53 23.30
C CYS A 7 4.52 2.06 23.29
N GLU A 8 3.88 2.71 24.25
CA GLU A 8 3.90 4.18 24.39
C GLU A 8 5.31 4.73 24.60
N ASN A 9 6.13 4.06 25.40
CA ASN A 9 7.50 4.51 25.66
C ASN A 9 8.35 4.48 24.38
N CYS A 10 8.27 3.39 23.60
CA CYS A 10 8.93 3.31 22.30
C CYS A 10 8.34 4.29 21.28
N ALA A 11 7.06 4.65 21.40
CA ALA A 11 6.41 5.63 20.53
C ALA A 11 6.90 7.07 20.75
N GLN A 12 7.38 7.39 21.96
CA GLN A 12 7.92 8.71 22.32
C GLN A 12 9.41 8.84 21.99
N LYS A 13 10.14 7.72 21.94
CA LYS A 13 11.53 7.70 21.49
C LYS A 13 11.55 8.01 20.00
N LEU A 14 12.21 9.12 19.62
CA LEU A 14 12.57 9.37 18.23
C LEU A 14 13.42 8.18 17.75
N LYS A 15 12.88 7.35 16.86
CA LYS A 15 13.70 6.41 16.11
C LYS A 15 14.04 7.08 14.79
N GLY A 16 15.30 7.49 14.66
CA GLY A 16 15.92 7.66 13.35
C GLY A 16 15.95 6.30 12.66
N THR A 17 15.58 6.31 11.37
CA THR A 17 15.65 5.24 10.36
C THR A 17 16.07 3.86 10.89
N ASP A 18 15.12 2.94 11.02
CA ASP A 18 15.47 1.52 11.05
C ASP A 18 15.82 1.03 9.63
N SER A 19 16.42 -0.16 9.55
CA SER A 19 16.97 -0.75 8.32
C SER A 19 15.91 -1.25 7.32
N TRP A 20 14.61 -1.01 7.55
CA TRP A 20 13.52 -1.75 6.89
C TRP A 20 12.53 -0.88 6.08
N GLY A 21 12.75 0.44 5.90
CA GLY A 21 11.84 1.24 5.06
C GLY A 21 12.18 2.70 4.83
N SER A 22 11.23 3.44 4.22
CA SER A 22 11.29 4.90 4.12
C SER A 22 11.06 5.54 5.50
N TYR A 23 11.55 6.78 5.70
CA TYR A 23 11.34 7.54 6.93
C TYR A 23 9.85 7.63 7.33
N GLU A 24 8.96 7.82 6.36
CA GLU A 24 7.51 7.90 6.57
C GLU A 24 6.95 6.59 7.13
N ASN A 25 7.40 5.44 6.61
CA ASN A 25 7.00 4.14 7.14
C ASN A 25 7.53 3.93 8.56
N THR A 26 8.77 4.36 8.84
CA THR A 26 9.35 4.25 10.20
C THR A 26 8.60 5.10 11.22
N GLU A 27 8.10 6.27 10.83
CA GLU A 27 7.28 7.11 11.70
C GLU A 27 5.88 6.54 11.90
N TYR A 28 5.27 5.98 10.86
CA TYR A 28 3.94 5.34 10.93
C TYR A 28 3.92 4.17 11.92
N ILE A 29 4.91 3.27 11.84
CA ILE A 29 5.01 2.09 12.70
C ILE A 29 5.57 2.40 14.09
N ARG A 30 5.90 3.66 14.41
CA ARG A 30 6.63 4.00 15.64
C ARG A 30 5.86 3.60 16.90
N GLY A 31 6.47 2.69 17.66
CA GLY A 31 5.91 2.10 18.88
C GLY A 31 5.02 0.89 18.64
N PHE A 32 4.63 0.60 17.40
CA PHE A 32 3.87 -0.61 17.06
C PHE A 32 4.80 -1.82 16.95
N ILE A 33 4.27 -2.96 17.40
CA ILE A 33 4.94 -4.25 17.33
C ILE A 33 3.97 -5.20 16.62
N THR A 34 4.33 -5.62 15.41
CA THR A 34 3.47 -6.39 14.49
C THR A 34 4.01 -7.79 14.22
N TYR A 35 4.99 -8.25 14.99
CA TYR A 35 5.63 -9.56 14.85
C TYR A 35 5.45 -10.45 16.08
N LEU A 36 4.79 -9.95 17.13
CA LEU A 36 4.48 -10.74 18.33
C LEU A 36 3.14 -11.45 18.13
N ASP A 37 3.18 -12.77 18.13
CA ASP A 37 2.02 -13.65 18.02
C ASP A 37 1.53 -14.16 19.39
N ASP A 38 2.36 -14.07 20.43
CA ASP A 38 2.05 -14.49 21.79
C ASP A 38 1.24 -13.43 22.58
N GLU A 39 0.00 -13.79 22.95
CA GLU A 39 -0.89 -12.92 23.74
C GLU A 39 -0.41 -12.72 25.17
N SER A 40 0.39 -13.65 25.72
CA SER A 40 0.92 -13.58 27.08
C SER A 40 2.00 -12.52 27.24
N VAL A 41 2.56 -12.03 26.13
CA VAL A 41 3.55 -10.96 26.14
C VAL A 41 2.86 -9.63 26.48
N THR A 42 3.16 -9.14 27.68
CA THR A 42 2.65 -7.88 28.25
C THR A 42 3.75 -6.82 28.38
N LYS A 43 5.01 -7.19 28.15
CA LYS A 43 6.18 -6.31 28.24
C LYS A 43 6.84 -6.14 26.87
N CYS A 44 7.32 -4.92 26.61
CA CYS A 44 7.99 -4.55 25.38
C CYS A 44 9.37 -5.21 25.30
N PRO A 45 9.70 -5.99 24.26
CA PRO A 45 11.01 -6.63 24.12
C PRO A 45 12.20 -5.66 24.08
N GLU A 46 11.95 -4.42 23.67
CA GLU A 46 12.98 -3.39 23.46
C GLU A 46 13.25 -2.53 24.69
N CYS A 47 12.25 -2.33 25.56
CA CYS A 47 12.36 -1.38 26.66
C CYS A 47 11.69 -1.81 27.97
N ASP A 48 11.17 -3.02 28.03
CA ASP A 48 10.57 -3.65 29.23
C ASP A 48 9.37 -2.89 29.84
N HIS A 49 8.82 -1.91 29.11
CA HIS A 49 7.59 -1.21 29.49
C HIS A 49 6.36 -2.01 29.09
N ASP A 50 5.22 -1.72 29.72
CA ASP A 50 3.96 -2.33 29.35
C ASP A 50 3.58 -2.03 27.89
N ILE A 51 2.98 -3.03 27.25
CA ILE A 51 2.43 -2.90 25.89
C ILE A 51 0.93 -3.10 25.90
N ILE A 52 0.25 -2.36 25.04
CA ILE A 52 -1.19 -2.39 24.85
C ILE A 52 -1.50 -3.26 23.64
N THR A 53 -2.53 -4.09 23.72
CA THR A 53 -3.04 -4.82 22.56
C THR A 53 -3.97 -3.91 21.78
N VAL A 54 -3.69 -3.70 20.50
CA VAL A 54 -4.52 -2.91 19.61
C VAL A 54 -5.65 -3.79 19.08
N ASN A 55 -6.87 -3.30 19.22
CA ASN A 55 -8.07 -3.97 18.73
C ASN A 55 -8.25 -3.66 17.24
N MET A 56 -7.37 -4.19 16.39
CA MET A 56 -7.40 -4.00 14.94
C MET A 56 -6.74 -5.19 14.27
N SER A 57 -7.23 -5.56 13.08
CA SER A 57 -6.58 -6.59 12.28
C SER A 57 -5.26 -6.09 11.67
N HIS A 58 -4.33 -7.01 11.44
CA HIS A 58 -3.08 -6.69 10.73
C HIS A 58 -3.34 -6.14 9.32
N ASP A 59 -4.35 -6.68 8.63
CA ASP A 59 -4.70 -6.28 7.27
C ASP A 59 -5.26 -4.85 7.21
N ASP A 60 -6.07 -4.45 8.19
CA ASP A 60 -6.60 -3.09 8.25
C ASP A 60 -5.51 -2.08 8.59
N PHE A 61 -4.56 -2.45 9.45
CA PHE A 61 -3.37 -1.64 9.72
C PHE A 61 -2.57 -1.36 8.43
N LEU A 62 -2.31 -2.40 7.62
CA LEU A 62 -1.61 -2.24 6.33
C LEU A 62 -2.46 -1.45 5.32
N THR A 63 -3.77 -1.66 5.30
CA THR A 63 -4.69 -0.94 4.42
C THR A 63 -4.67 0.57 4.71
N ILE A 64 -4.74 0.95 5.99
CA ILE A 64 -4.66 2.35 6.41
C ILE A 64 -3.30 2.93 6.02
N ARG A 65 -2.19 2.23 6.24
CA ARG A 65 -0.84 2.67 5.83
C ARG A 65 -0.81 3.04 4.35
N ASP A 66 -1.25 2.11 3.49
CA ASP A 66 -1.14 2.25 2.04
C ASP A 66 -2.10 3.31 1.49
N ALA A 67 -3.33 3.35 1.99
CA ALA A 67 -4.32 4.31 1.54
C ALA A 67 -4.00 5.74 2.00
N SER A 68 -3.43 5.91 3.20
CA SER A 68 -3.19 7.22 3.81
C SER A 68 -1.81 7.83 3.58
N ASN A 69 -0.93 7.12 2.85
CA ASN A 69 0.48 7.48 2.70
C ASN A 69 1.19 7.57 4.06
N CYS A 70 1.09 6.51 4.86
CA CYS A 70 1.74 6.43 6.17
C CYS A 70 1.32 7.53 7.17
N ASN A 71 0.05 7.97 7.13
CA ASN A 71 -0.45 8.97 8.08
C ASN A 71 -0.71 8.34 9.46
N ARG A 72 0.19 8.64 10.41
CA ARG A 72 0.14 8.14 11.78
C ARG A 72 -1.07 8.66 12.56
N ASP A 73 -1.40 9.93 12.45
CA ASP A 73 -2.50 10.54 13.21
C ASP A 73 -3.85 9.92 12.81
N LEU A 74 -4.01 9.65 11.51
CA LEU A 74 -5.17 8.92 11.01
C LEU A 74 -5.23 7.50 11.55
N LEU A 75 -4.11 6.78 11.64
CA LEU A 75 -4.09 5.44 12.24
C LEU A 75 -4.60 5.47 13.69
N PHE A 76 -4.13 6.42 14.51
CA PHE A 76 -4.64 6.54 15.89
C PHE A 76 -6.13 6.91 15.94
N ALA A 77 -6.59 7.79 15.04
CA ALA A 77 -8.01 8.10 14.93
C ALA A 77 -8.84 6.87 14.56
N MET A 78 -8.35 6.01 13.67
CA MET A 78 -9.01 4.76 13.28
C MET A 78 -8.98 3.70 14.39
N ILE A 79 -7.88 3.58 15.14
CA ILE A 79 -7.81 2.70 16.32
C ILE A 79 -8.84 3.15 17.36
N LYS A 80 -8.88 4.46 17.67
CA LYS A 80 -9.86 5.01 18.59
C LYS A 80 -11.29 4.78 18.10
N LEU A 81 -11.55 5.01 16.81
CA LEU A 81 -12.86 4.78 16.20
C LEU A 81 -13.28 3.31 16.32
N HIS A 82 -12.36 2.36 16.14
CA HIS A 82 -12.66 0.95 16.32
C HIS A 82 -13.16 0.65 17.74
N ASP A 83 -12.52 1.23 18.76
CA ASP A 83 -12.90 1.02 20.16
C ASP A 83 -14.20 1.75 20.55
N ASP A 84 -14.43 2.95 20.01
CA ASP A 84 -15.59 3.80 20.34
C ASP A 84 -16.86 3.41 19.57
N ASP A 85 -16.75 3.14 18.26
CA ASP A 85 -17.86 2.82 17.36
C ASP A 85 -17.41 1.83 16.26
N PRO A 86 -17.49 0.51 16.52
CA PRO A 86 -17.06 -0.51 15.57
C PRO A 86 -17.88 -0.53 14.28
N ILE A 87 -19.13 -0.03 14.28
CA ILE A 87 -19.96 0.03 13.08
C ILE A 87 -19.44 1.13 12.15
N GLU A 88 -19.19 2.32 12.69
CA GLU A 88 -18.62 3.43 11.92
C GLU A 88 -17.19 3.09 11.46
N TYR A 89 -16.42 2.39 12.29
CA TYR A 89 -15.11 1.87 11.90
C TYR A 89 -15.20 0.99 10.63
N GLU A 90 -16.09 -0.01 10.60
CA GLU A 90 -16.25 -0.90 9.45
C GLU A 90 -16.66 -0.15 8.17
N LEU A 91 -17.50 0.88 8.31
CA LEU A 91 -17.88 1.75 7.19
C LEU A 91 -16.69 2.56 6.66
N LYS A 92 -15.87 3.13 7.55
CA LYS A 92 -14.70 3.92 7.16
C LYS A 92 -13.58 3.06 6.59
N ILE A 93 -13.28 1.92 7.21
CA ILE A 93 -12.21 1.03 6.73
C ILE A 93 -12.54 0.45 5.35
N ALA A 94 -13.82 0.20 5.03
CA ALA A 94 -14.24 -0.17 3.68
C ALA A 94 -13.84 0.88 2.63
N GLN A 95 -13.96 2.18 2.92
CA GLN A 95 -13.51 3.26 2.03
C GLN A 95 -11.99 3.23 1.81
N PHE A 96 -11.21 2.95 2.88
CA PHE A 96 -9.77 2.80 2.76
C PHE A 96 -9.37 1.57 1.94
N ARG A 97 -10.08 0.44 2.09
CA ARG A 97 -9.89 -0.76 1.27
C ARG A 97 -10.09 -0.44 -0.22
N GLU A 98 -11.12 0.32 -0.58
CA GLU A 98 -11.33 0.77 -1.96
C GLU A 98 -10.20 1.66 -2.49
N ILE A 99 -9.69 2.59 -1.67
CA ILE A 99 -8.56 3.45 -2.03
C ILE A 99 -7.29 2.62 -2.25
N ALA A 100 -6.99 1.69 -1.34
CA ALA A 100 -5.82 0.81 -1.44
C ALA A 100 -5.87 -0.05 -2.70
N GLU A 101 -7.03 -0.65 -3.01
CA GLU A 101 -7.22 -1.44 -4.22
C GLU A 101 -7.11 -0.59 -5.49
N ARG A 102 -7.64 0.64 -5.48
CA ARG A 102 -7.45 1.59 -6.60
C ARG A 102 -5.98 1.92 -6.83
N LYS A 103 -5.20 2.18 -5.77
CA LYS A 103 -3.75 2.44 -5.89
C LYS A 103 -3.01 1.24 -6.47
N LYS A 104 -3.27 0.03 -5.95
CA LYS A 104 -2.67 -1.22 -6.49
C LYS A 104 -3.02 -1.39 -7.98
N ALA A 105 -4.27 -1.16 -8.35
CA ALA A 105 -4.73 -1.24 -9.74
C ALA A 105 -4.09 -0.17 -10.64
N GLU A 106 -3.70 0.99 -10.09
CA GLU A 106 -2.96 2.02 -10.84
C GLU A 106 -1.46 1.71 -10.98
N GLU A 107 -0.85 1.08 -9.98
CA GLU A 107 0.54 0.62 -10.03
C GLU A 107 0.72 -0.54 -10.99
N SER A 108 -0.27 -1.44 -11.09
CA SER A 108 -0.25 -2.57 -12.03
C SER A 108 -0.49 -2.16 -13.49
N LYS A 109 -0.90 -0.91 -13.75
CA LYS A 109 -1.08 -0.44 -15.13
C LYS A 109 0.28 -0.39 -15.83
N PRO A 110 0.38 -0.91 -17.07
CA PRO A 110 1.61 -0.79 -17.83
C PRO A 110 2.00 0.68 -17.97
N ARG A 111 3.31 0.96 -17.93
CA ARG A 111 3.86 2.30 -18.10
C ARG A 111 4.80 2.31 -19.29
N CYS A 112 4.76 3.41 -20.04
CA CYS A 112 5.69 3.60 -21.14
C CYS A 112 7.13 3.60 -20.61
N PRO A 113 8.04 2.74 -21.11
CA PRO A 113 9.42 2.68 -20.63
C PRO A 113 10.24 3.93 -20.99
N LYS A 114 9.75 4.76 -21.92
CA LYS A 114 10.41 6.00 -22.34
C LYS A 114 9.99 7.22 -21.52
N CYS A 115 8.71 7.33 -21.14
CA CYS A 115 8.17 8.55 -20.50
C CYS A 115 7.31 8.32 -19.26
N GLY A 116 7.10 7.07 -18.82
CA GLY A 116 6.32 6.74 -17.62
C GLY A 116 4.79 6.88 -17.75
N SER A 117 4.27 7.37 -18.88
CA SER A 117 2.83 7.50 -19.12
C SER A 117 2.11 6.15 -19.10
N THR A 118 0.92 6.12 -18.49
CA THR A 118 -0.02 5.00 -18.49
C THR A 118 -0.97 5.01 -19.69
N SER A 119 -0.91 6.05 -20.53
CA SER A 119 -1.73 6.16 -21.75
C SER A 119 -1.11 5.31 -22.86
N ILE A 120 -1.57 4.06 -22.94
CA ILE A 120 -1.02 3.02 -23.81
C ILE A 120 -2.16 2.45 -24.65
N ALA A 121 -1.95 2.41 -25.97
CA ALA A 121 -2.83 1.71 -26.89
C ALA A 121 -2.09 0.54 -27.53
N THR A 122 -2.82 -0.55 -27.78
CA THR A 122 -2.31 -1.67 -28.56
C THR A 122 -2.63 -1.44 -30.02
N VAL A 123 -1.60 -1.38 -30.88
CA VAL A 123 -1.80 -1.34 -32.32
C VAL A 123 -1.40 -2.67 -32.93
N ASN A 124 -2.33 -3.23 -33.71
CA ASN A 124 -1.99 -4.27 -34.67
C ASN A 124 -1.45 -3.59 -35.92
N LYS A 125 -0.37 -4.10 -36.53
CA LYS A 125 -0.03 -3.71 -37.91
C LYS A 125 -1.13 -4.30 -38.81
N GLY A 126 -2.19 -3.52 -39.02
CA GLY A 126 -3.34 -3.91 -39.81
C GLY A 126 -3.00 -4.10 -41.28
N TYR A 127 -3.80 -4.95 -41.92
CA TYR A 127 -3.86 -5.25 -43.34
C TYR A 127 -3.57 -4.03 -44.25
N SER A 128 -2.69 -4.23 -45.22
CA SER A 128 -2.36 -3.23 -46.24
C SER A 128 -3.11 -3.58 -47.53
N LEU A 129 -3.79 -2.60 -48.13
CA LEU A 129 -4.45 -2.75 -49.44
C LEU A 129 -3.46 -3.09 -50.57
N LEU A 130 -2.18 -2.79 -50.41
CA LEU A 130 -1.13 -3.03 -51.40
C LEU A 130 -0.42 -4.39 -51.24
N THR A 131 -0.39 -4.97 -50.03
CA THR A 131 0.33 -6.23 -49.75
C THR A 131 -0.55 -7.33 -49.17
N GLY A 132 -1.86 -7.10 -49.03
CA GLY A 132 -2.79 -8.05 -48.43
C GLY A 132 -2.42 -8.38 -46.97
N PHE A 133 -2.57 -9.65 -46.58
CA PHE A 133 -2.21 -10.16 -45.25
C PHE A 133 -0.69 -10.31 -45.00
N LEU A 134 0.16 -10.08 -46.02
CA LEU A 134 1.62 -10.25 -45.92
C LEU A 134 2.29 -9.19 -45.00
N GLY A 135 1.53 -8.22 -44.50
CA GLY A 135 1.99 -7.18 -43.57
C GLY A 135 1.51 -7.32 -42.12
N SER A 136 0.85 -8.43 -41.76
CA SER A 136 0.25 -8.66 -40.43
C SER A 136 1.33 -8.74 -39.34
N GLY A 137 1.82 -7.58 -38.89
CA GLY A 137 2.85 -7.49 -37.88
C GLY A 137 2.31 -7.82 -36.49
N LYS A 138 3.16 -8.39 -35.63
CA LYS A 138 2.83 -8.70 -34.23
C LYS A 138 2.25 -7.47 -33.51
N PRO A 139 1.27 -7.65 -32.61
CA PRO A 139 0.71 -6.56 -31.83
C PRO A 139 1.81 -5.87 -31.00
N MET A 140 1.76 -4.54 -30.93
CA MET A 140 2.73 -3.73 -30.20
C MET A 140 1.99 -2.74 -29.30
N ASN A 141 2.53 -2.51 -28.11
CA ASN A 141 2.14 -1.40 -27.25
C ASN A 141 2.68 -0.09 -27.84
N VAL A 142 1.86 0.96 -27.84
CA VAL A 142 2.24 2.32 -28.26
C VAL A 142 1.79 3.31 -27.20
N CYS A 143 2.75 4.08 -26.69
CA CYS A 143 2.45 5.18 -25.79
C CYS A 143 1.77 6.31 -26.57
N GLN A 144 0.56 6.71 -26.15
CA GLN A 144 -0.17 7.82 -26.77
C GLN A 144 0.43 9.19 -26.41
N SER A 145 1.22 9.28 -25.33
CA SER A 145 1.84 10.53 -24.90
C SER A 145 3.16 10.85 -25.64
N CYS A 146 3.98 9.84 -25.98
CA CYS A 146 5.29 10.07 -26.61
C CYS A 146 5.54 9.27 -27.89
N GLY A 147 4.59 8.43 -28.32
CA GLY A 147 4.68 7.61 -29.53
C GLY A 147 5.64 6.42 -29.46
N HIS A 148 6.31 6.18 -28.32
CA HIS A 148 7.22 5.04 -28.16
C HIS A 148 6.49 3.71 -28.30
N LYS A 149 7.10 2.75 -29.00
CA LYS A 149 6.51 1.44 -29.31
C LYS A 149 7.38 0.32 -28.72
N TRP A 150 6.75 -0.65 -28.08
CA TRP A 150 7.44 -1.85 -27.55
C TRP A 150 6.58 -3.09 -27.72
N LYS A 151 7.22 -4.26 -27.66
CA LYS A 151 6.52 -5.54 -27.71
C LYS A 151 5.65 -5.69 -26.47
N ILE A 152 4.47 -6.29 -26.63
CA ILE A 152 3.62 -6.70 -25.51
C ILE A 152 4.38 -7.69 -24.63
#